data_AF-A0A4Y2K5Y3-F1
#
_entry.id   AF-A0A4Y2K5Y3-F1
#
_cell.length_a   1.000
_cell.length_b   1.000
_cell.length_c   1.000
_cell.angle_alpha   90.00
_cell.angle_beta   90.00
_cell.angle_gamma   90.00
#
_symmetry.space_group_name_H-M   'P 1'
#
loop_
_entity.id
_entity.type
_entity.pdbx_description
1 polymer ?
#
loop_
_entity_poly.entity_id
_entity_poly.type
_entity_poly.pdbx_seq_one_letter_code
_entity_poly.pdbx_strand_id
1 'polypeptide(L)'
;MLGVILDTLCAAIKEGHRSGMLFSEVVLLHDNTQPHTPTRTLNKLTKFGWTVFEHQPQSPDLSPCDFHIFRKLKKVLEGRRFCSVSEVVGTIRNWFQTQRNSFCEKVFTTR
;
A
#
# COMPACT_ATOMS: atom_id res chain seq x y z
N MET A 1 -3.30 -12.61 -9.05
CA MET A 1 -3.91 -11.39 -8.49
C MET A 1 -2.87 -10.34 -8.11
N LEU A 2 -1.86 -10.66 -7.28
CA LEU A 2 -0.76 -9.73 -6.92
C LEU A 2 -0.03 -9.07 -8.11
N GLY A 3 0.19 -9.80 -9.20
CA GLY A 3 0.92 -9.28 -10.36
C GLY A 3 0.25 -8.08 -11.05
N VAL A 4 -1.07 -8.02 -11.08
CA VAL A 4 -1.85 -6.91 -11.67
C VAL A 4 -1.81 -5.69 -10.75
N ILE A 5 -1.84 -5.92 -9.43
CA ILE A 5 -1.73 -4.85 -8.43
C ILE A 5 -0.39 -4.14 -8.54
N LEU A 6 0.71 -4.89 -8.72
CA LEU A 6 2.04 -4.31 -8.92
C LEU A 6 2.14 -3.49 -10.22
N ASP A 7 1.47 -3.89 -11.31
CA ASP A 7 1.43 -3.10 -12.55
C ASP A 7 0.69 -1.78 -12.36
N THR A 8 -0.50 -1.85 -11.76
CA THR A 8 -1.30 -0.65 -11.47
C THR A 8 -0.57 0.30 -10.53
N LEU A 9 0.13 -0.23 -9.52
CA LEU A 9 0.93 0.56 -8.59
C LEU A 9 2.13 1.21 -9.29
N CYS A 10 2.84 0.45 -10.13
CA CYS A 10 3.94 0.93 -10.96
C CYS A 10 3.48 2.08 -11.88
N ALA A 11 2.35 1.92 -12.56
CA ALA A 11 1.76 2.97 -13.39
C ALA A 11 1.39 4.20 -12.55
N ALA A 12 0.70 4.02 -11.43
CA ALA A 12 0.29 5.14 -10.57
C ALA A 12 1.49 5.94 -10.00
N ILE A 13 2.60 5.28 -9.67
CA ILE A 13 3.82 5.94 -9.21
C ILE A 13 4.48 6.75 -10.34
N LYS A 14 4.45 6.22 -11.57
CA LYS A 14 4.98 6.90 -12.77
C LYS A 14 4.13 8.12 -13.15
N GLU A 15 2.80 7.98 -13.15
CA GLU A 15 1.85 9.05 -13.51
C GLU A 15 1.74 10.14 -12.42
N GLY A 16 1.99 9.78 -11.15
CA GLY A 16 1.76 10.64 -9.99
C GLY A 16 2.76 11.78 -9.76
N HIS A 17 3.74 12.01 -10.65
CA HIS A 17 4.74 13.09 -10.51
C HIS A 17 5.43 13.16 -9.12
N ARG A 18 5.90 12.03 -8.57
CA ARG A 18 7.07 12.08 -7.67
C ARG A 18 8.32 12.31 -8.51
N SER A 19 8.38 13.45 -9.21
CA SER A 19 9.32 13.76 -10.29
C SER A 19 10.80 13.85 -9.86
N GLY A 20 11.11 13.57 -8.60
CA GLY A 20 12.47 13.46 -8.07
C GLY A 20 12.77 12.13 -7.36
N MET A 21 11.82 11.18 -7.31
CA MET A 21 12.05 9.87 -6.71
C MET A 21 12.45 8.90 -7.82
N LEU A 22 13.71 8.46 -7.82
CA LEU A 22 14.15 7.48 -8.79
C LEU A 22 13.31 6.22 -8.59
N PHE A 23 12.75 5.70 -9.68
CA PHE A 23 11.91 4.49 -9.63
C PHE A 23 12.67 3.28 -9.04
N SER A 24 14.01 3.33 -9.05
CA SER A 24 14.95 2.39 -8.43
C SER A 24 15.17 2.58 -6.93
N GLU A 25 14.67 3.65 -6.31
CA GLU A 25 14.79 3.92 -4.87
C GLU A 25 13.51 3.57 -4.10
N VAL A 26 12.55 2.92 -4.76
CA VAL A 26 11.32 2.48 -4.11
C VAL A 26 11.64 1.27 -3.23
N VAL A 27 11.47 1.46 -1.92
CA VAL A 27 11.43 0.38 -0.93
C VAL A 27 9.98 -0.02 -0.72
N LEU A 28 9.63 -1.27 -1.05
CA LEU A 28 8.31 -1.84 -0.82
C LEU A 28 8.27 -2.52 0.55
N LEU A 29 7.46 -1.97 1.45
CA LEU A 29 7.08 -2.61 2.70
C LEU A 29 5.72 -3.29 2.51
N HIS A 30 5.71 -4.61 2.52
CA HIS A 30 4.49 -5.42 2.52
C HIS A 30 4.67 -6.57 3.51
N ASP A 31 3.57 -7.10 4.04
CA ASP A 31 3.63 -8.25 4.95
C ASP A 31 4.21 -9.48 4.23
N ASN A 32 5.28 -10.05 4.81
CA ASN A 32 5.93 -11.28 4.40
C ASN A 32 5.24 -12.50 5.05
N THR A 33 3.93 -12.66 4.82
CA THR A 33 3.23 -13.89 5.17
C THR A 33 3.61 -14.99 4.17
N GLN A 34 4.28 -16.01 4.71
CA GLN A 34 5.19 -16.92 4.00
C GLN A 34 4.60 -17.86 2.91
N PRO A 35 3.28 -18.00 2.62
CA PRO A 35 2.86 -18.73 1.42
C PRO A 35 2.75 -17.84 0.15
N HIS A 36 2.94 -16.51 0.24
CA HIS A 36 2.44 -15.60 -0.81
C HIS A 36 3.44 -14.66 -1.47
N THR A 37 4.75 -14.86 -1.31
CA THR A 37 5.76 -14.20 -2.15
C THR A 37 6.26 -15.18 -3.23
N PRO A 38 5.42 -15.57 -4.23
CA PRO A 38 5.88 -16.45 -5.29
C PRO A 38 7.02 -15.78 -6.05
N THR A 39 7.96 -16.57 -6.56
CA THR A 39 9.11 -16.12 -7.38
C THR A 39 8.72 -15.12 -8.47
N ARG A 40 7.51 -15.23 -9.01
CA ARG A 40 6.94 -14.29 -9.99
C ARG A 40 6.82 -12.85 -9.49
N THR A 41 6.49 -12.66 -8.21
CA THR A 41 6.39 -11.35 -7.56
C THR A 41 7.77 -10.75 -7.39
N LEU A 42 8.74 -11.52 -6.86
CA LEU A 42 10.13 -11.08 -6.71
C LEU A 42 10.75 -10.69 -8.05
N ASN A 43 10.63 -11.54 -9.07
CA ASN A 43 11.13 -11.25 -10.41
C ASN A 43 10.56 -9.95 -11.00
N LYS A 44 9.32 -9.62 -10.65
CA LYS A 44 8.65 -8.41 -11.14
C LYS A 44 9.12 -7.16 -10.39
N LEU A 45 9.33 -7.27 -9.08
CA LEU A 45 9.92 -6.21 -8.27
C LEU A 45 11.36 -5.92 -8.70
N THR A 46 12.15 -6.95 -8.99
CA THR A 46 13.50 -6.80 -9.57
C THR A 46 13.45 -6.09 -10.93
N LYS A 47 12.50 -6.43 -11.81
CA LYS A 47 12.32 -5.73 -13.09
C LYS A 47 11.95 -4.25 -12.92
N PHE A 48 11.27 -3.91 -11.84
CA PHE A 48 10.95 -2.54 -11.49
C PHE A 48 12.10 -1.81 -10.77
N GLY A 49 13.16 -2.52 -10.38
CA GLY A 49 14.26 -1.97 -9.58
C GLY A 49 13.84 -1.68 -8.13
N TRP A 50 12.74 -2.26 -7.65
CA TRP A 50 12.24 -2.04 -6.30
C TRP A 50 12.90 -3.01 -5.32
N THR A 51 13.27 -2.49 -4.16
CA THR A 51 13.79 -3.31 -3.06
C THR A 51 12.65 -3.68 -2.14
N VAL A 52 12.59 -4.92 -1.68
CA VAL A 52 11.62 -5.35 -0.65
C VAL A 52 12.28 -5.16 0.69
N PHE A 53 11.59 -4.50 1.63
CA PHE A 53 12.06 -4.44 3.01
C PHE A 53 11.86 -5.81 3.66
N GLU A 54 12.96 -6.53 3.88
CA GLU A 54 12.94 -7.80 4.59
C GLU A 54 12.58 -7.55 6.06
N HIS A 55 11.41 -8.02 6.48
CA HIS A 55 11.02 -8.06 7.89
C HIS A 55 10.78 -9.49 8.34
N GLN A 56 10.86 -9.72 9.66
CA GLN A 56 10.65 -11.02 10.26
C GLN A 56 9.30 -11.61 9.85
N PRO A 57 9.21 -12.93 9.55
CA PRO A 57 7.95 -13.57 9.21
C PRO A 57 6.98 -13.38 10.39
N GLN A 58 5.79 -12.84 10.11
CA GLN A 58 4.72 -12.60 11.10
C GLN A 58 4.98 -11.50 12.13
N SER A 59 5.31 -10.30 11.67
CA SER A 59 5.19 -9.09 12.52
C SER A 59 3.95 -8.28 12.10
N PRO A 60 2.74 -8.63 12.61
CA PRO A 60 1.50 -7.94 12.25
C PRO A 60 1.50 -6.44 12.59
N ASP A 61 2.42 -5.98 13.44
CA ASP A 61 2.56 -4.58 13.84
C ASP A 61 3.46 -3.72 12.94
N LEU A 62 4.12 -4.29 11.91
CA LEU A 62 5.10 -3.54 11.12
C LEU A 62 4.55 -2.89 9.86
N SER A 63 3.34 -3.26 9.42
CA SER A 63 2.74 -2.66 8.22
C SER A 63 2.08 -1.31 8.58
N PRO A 64 2.57 -0.18 8.02
CA PRO A 64 1.93 1.13 8.16
C PRO A 64 0.47 1.11 7.74
N CYS A 65 0.14 0.28 6.76
CA CYS A 65 -1.21 0.11 6.25
C CYS A 65 -2.13 -0.51 7.31
N ASP A 66 -1.70 -1.58 7.98
CA ASP A 66 -2.48 -2.29 8.99
C ASP A 66 -2.68 -1.44 10.25
N PHE A 67 -1.62 -0.80 10.73
CA PHE A 67 -1.71 0.01 11.94
C PHE A 67 -2.46 1.34 11.72
N HIS A 68 -2.24 2.00 10.58
CA HIS A 68 -2.70 3.38 10.37
C HIS A 68 -3.88 3.50 9.39
N ILE A 69 -3.81 2.87 8.21
CA ILE A 69 -4.84 2.98 7.17
C ILE A 69 -6.06 2.16 7.56
N PHE A 70 -5.89 0.85 7.74
CA PHE A 70 -7.01 -0.07 7.95
C PHE A 70 -7.73 0.20 9.27
N ARG A 71 -7.01 0.61 10.31
CA ARG A 71 -7.63 1.01 11.59
C ARG A 71 -8.56 2.22 11.44
N LYS A 72 -8.15 3.25 10.70
CA LYS A 72 -9.00 4.43 10.46
C LYS A 72 -10.13 4.12 9.49
N LEU A 73 -9.84 3.36 8.43
CA LEU A 73 -10.83 2.97 7.45
C LEU A 73 -11.92 2.10 8.07
N LYS A 74 -11.56 1.17 8.97
CA LYS A 74 -12.53 0.35 9.72
C LYS A 74 -13.52 1.24 10.45
N LYS A 75 -13.08 2.29 11.14
CA LYS A 75 -13.98 3.25 11.82
C LYS A 75 -14.93 3.98 10.87
N VAL A 76 -14.51 4.24 9.63
CA VAL A 76 -15.34 4.91 8.62
C VAL A 76 -16.41 3.98 8.07
N LEU A 77 -16.07 2.70 7.93
CA LEU A 77 -16.95 1.66 7.42
C LEU A 77 -17.85 1.05 8.51
N GLU A 78 -17.43 1.12 9.77
CA GLU A 78 -18.15 0.56 10.91
C GLU A 78 -19.55 1.15 11.04
N GLY A 79 -20.53 0.28 11.28
CA GLY A 79 -21.94 0.66 11.42
C GLY A 79 -22.66 1.05 10.13
N ARG A 80 -21.97 1.08 8.98
CA ARG A 80 -22.61 1.38 7.68
C ARG A 80 -23.03 0.10 6.96
N ARG A 81 -24.24 0.11 6.40
CA ARG A 81 -24.68 -0.89 5.42
C ARG A 81 -24.57 -0.27 4.03
N PHE A 82 -23.91 -0.97 3.13
CA PHE A 82 -23.77 -0.58 1.74
C PHE A 82 -24.68 -1.45 0.88
N CYS A 83 -25.33 -0.83 -0.10
CA CYS A 83 -26.23 -1.51 -1.02
C CYS A 83 -25.51 -2.02 -2.28
N SER A 84 -24.26 -1.59 -2.52
CA SER A 84 -23.46 -2.05 -3.65
C SER A 84 -21.96 -1.94 -3.42
N VAL A 85 -21.18 -2.69 -4.21
CA VAL A 85 -19.71 -2.58 -4.24
C VAL A 85 -19.26 -1.20 -4.69
N SER A 86 -19.99 -0.57 -5.63
CA SER A 86 -19.68 0.79 -6.10
C SER A 86 -19.74 1.82 -4.97
N GLU A 87 -20.72 1.67 -4.07
CA GLU A 87 -20.90 2.54 -2.91
C GLU A 87 -19.75 2.39 -1.90
N VAL A 88 -19.29 1.15 -1.67
CA VAL A 88 -18.11 0.86 -0.84
C VAL A 88 -16.87 1.51 -1.46
N VAL A 89 -16.62 1.27 -2.74
CA VAL A 89 -15.46 1.82 -3.46
C VAL A 89 -15.49 3.35 -3.47
N GLY A 90 -16.66 3.95 -3.68
CA GLY A 90 -16.86 5.40 -3.64
C GLY A 90 -16.56 5.99 -2.26
N THR A 91 -17.04 5.35 -1.20
CA THR A 91 -16.79 5.77 0.19
C THR A 91 -15.30 5.71 0.54
N ILE A 92 -14.64 4.61 0.19
CA ILE A 92 -13.20 4.44 0.41
C ILE A 92 -12.41 5.51 -0.37
N ARG A 93 -12.74 5.73 -1.65
CA ARG A 93 -12.06 6.73 -2.49
C ARG A 93 -12.22 8.14 -1.93
N ASN A 94 -13.44 8.52 -1.54
CA ASN A 94 -13.70 9.82 -0.92
C ASN A 94 -12.92 9.98 0.38
N TRP A 95 -12.91 8.96 1.23
CA TRP A 95 -12.12 8.98 2.46
C TRP A 95 -10.63 9.24 2.16
N PHE A 96 -10.00 8.54 1.22
CA PHE A 96 -8.60 8.77 0.86
C PHE A 96 -8.34 10.21 0.37
N GLN A 97 -9.28 10.82 -0.36
CA GLN A 97 -9.15 12.23 -0.79
C GLN A 97 -9.13 13.21 0.39
N THR A 98 -9.83 12.90 1.49
CA THR A 98 -9.82 13.74 2.71
C THR A 98 -8.50 13.65 3.51
N GLN A 99 -7.69 12.62 3.29
CA GLN A 99 -6.48 12.35 4.08
C GLN A 99 -5.20 13.06 3.55
N ARG A 100 -5.32 13.86 2.48
CA ARG A 100 -4.26 14.28 1.54
C ARG A 100 -2.93 14.80 2.12
N ASN A 101 -2.87 15.31 3.36
CA ASN A 101 -1.64 15.88 3.92
C ASN A 101 -1.15 15.25 5.25
N SER A 102 -1.83 14.24 5.80
CA SER A 102 -1.51 13.75 7.18
C SER A 102 -0.87 12.37 7.25
N PHE A 103 -0.75 11.67 6.12
CA PHE A 103 -0.40 10.24 6.10
C PHE A 103 1.08 9.95 5.84
N CYS A 104 1.72 10.64 4.89
CA CYS A 104 3.05 10.27 4.40
C CYS A 104 4.21 10.75 5.29
N GLU A 105 4.02 11.80 6.10
CA GLU A 105 5.10 12.36 6.93
C GLU A 105 5.29 11.62 8.26
N LYS A 106 4.23 11.11 8.89
CA LYS A 106 4.27 10.71 10.30
C LYS A 106 4.74 9.30 10.59
N VAL A 107 5.02 8.48 9.57
CA VAL A 107 5.35 7.06 9.76
C VAL A 107 6.83 6.75 9.53
N PHE A 108 7.57 7.57 8.78
CA PHE A 108 8.97 7.30 8.44
C PHE A 108 10.00 8.21 9.12
N THR A 109 9.58 9.16 9.96
CA THR A 109 10.48 9.97 10.78
C THR A 109 10.54 9.45 12.21
N THR A 110 11.38 8.46 12.47
CA THR A 110 11.97 8.27 13.81
C THR A 110 13.38 7.69 13.66
N ARG A 111 14.33 8.62 13.82
CA ARG A 111 15.79 8.50 14.00
C ARG A 111 16.63 8.06 12.82
#